data_AF-A0A8S0VSK9-F1
#
_entry.id   AF-A0A8S0VSK9-F1
#
_cell.length_a   1.000
_cell.length_b   1.000
_cell.length_c   1.000
_cell.angle_alpha   90.00
_cell.angle_beta   90.00
_cell.angle_gamma   90.00
#
_symmetry.space_group_name_H-M   'P 1'
#
loop_
_entity.id
_entity.type
_entity.pdbx_description
1 polymer ?
#
loop_
_entity_poly.entity_id
_entity_poly.type
_entity_poly.pdbx_seq_one_letter_code
_entity_poly.pdbx_strand_id
1 'polypeptide(L)'
;MGRAHRAVDPSVHSGQAFSLSVCHALQEWFEADDLCRITFIYVLSALQWDIHGVAHKYITELKVRVEHRKTDNSIDALRSRAAHSVLDSWGSTFQYPTYRGSEFLELQQPDGRLLQPSYLNGGPWLSTFGHSVTEFTHVCRCITGHAPIGAYYRRFKINEPHGCTCRAALQSCQHILFCCRNRYSVHYPRFLRDIASFLKYNPTVFGFNWDPSGVR
;
A
#
# COMPACT_ATOMS: atom_id res chain seq x y z
N MET A 1 -17.78 -8.04 -1.52
CA MET A 1 -19.23 -7.86 -1.77
C MET A 1 -19.45 -6.68 -2.72
N GLY A 2 -19.10 -6.87 -3.99
CA GLY A 2 -18.93 -5.79 -4.95
C GLY A 2 -19.97 -5.81 -6.07
N ARG A 3 -20.34 -4.61 -6.53
CA ARG A 3 -21.12 -4.28 -7.74
C ARG A 3 -22.63 -4.54 -7.70
N ALA A 4 -23.14 -5.66 -7.18
CA ALA A 4 -24.59 -5.91 -7.18
C ALA A 4 -25.39 -4.92 -6.30
N HIS A 5 -24.86 -4.56 -5.11
CA HIS A 5 -25.49 -3.55 -4.23
C HIS A 5 -25.57 -2.16 -4.88
N ARG A 6 -24.62 -1.80 -5.76
CA ARG A 6 -24.62 -0.50 -6.45
C ARG A 6 -25.67 -0.37 -7.54
N ALA A 7 -26.24 -1.49 -8.00
CA ALA A 7 -27.33 -1.47 -8.98
C ALA A 7 -28.70 -1.15 -8.35
N VAL A 8 -28.81 -1.29 -7.02
CA VAL A 8 -30.07 -1.11 -6.26
C VAL A 8 -29.98 -0.07 -5.15
N ASP A 9 -28.84 0.62 -5.03
CA ASP A 9 -28.63 1.70 -4.05
C ASP A 9 -29.01 3.04 -4.70
N PRO A 10 -30.13 3.67 -4.31
CA PRO A 10 -30.56 4.96 -4.86
C PRO A 10 -29.84 6.13 -4.21
N SER A 11 -28.94 5.90 -3.24
CA SER A 11 -28.19 6.98 -2.60
C SER A 11 -27.19 7.58 -3.57
N VAL A 12 -27.12 8.92 -3.59
CA VAL A 12 -26.20 9.65 -4.46
C VAL A 12 -24.78 9.49 -3.91
N HIS A 13 -24.01 8.60 -4.53
CA HIS A 13 -22.58 8.43 -4.25
C HIS A 13 -21.77 9.59 -4.84
N SER A 14 -20.55 9.81 -4.36
CA SER A 14 -19.72 10.98 -4.77
C SER A 14 -19.51 11.08 -6.28
N GLY A 15 -19.35 9.94 -6.98
CA GLY A 15 -19.27 9.89 -8.44
C GLY A 15 -20.58 10.23 -9.16
N GLN A 16 -21.72 9.84 -8.60
CA GLN A 16 -23.05 10.17 -9.15
C GLN A 16 -23.44 11.63 -8.87
N ALA A 17 -23.04 12.18 -7.72
CA ALA A 17 -23.26 13.59 -7.40
C ALA A 17 -22.59 14.50 -8.44
N PHE A 18 -21.40 14.12 -8.91
CA PHE A 18 -20.72 14.81 -10.00
C PHE A 18 -21.53 14.73 -11.29
N SER A 19 -21.95 13.53 -11.70
CA SER A 19 -22.77 13.35 -12.90
C SER A 19 -24.08 14.14 -12.83
N LEU A 20 -24.77 14.15 -11.69
CA LEU A 20 -25.99 14.94 -11.50
C LEU A 20 -25.73 16.44 -11.54
N SER A 21 -24.61 16.92 -10.97
CA SER A 21 -24.22 18.33 -11.05
C SER A 21 -23.92 18.75 -12.49
N VAL A 22 -23.27 17.87 -13.27
CA VAL A 22 -23.04 18.08 -14.71
C VAL A 22 -24.36 18.09 -15.48
N CYS A 23 -25.25 17.13 -15.24
CA CYS A 23 -26.57 17.10 -15.88
C CYS A 23 -27.37 18.37 -15.58
N HIS A 24 -27.36 18.85 -14.33
CA HIS A 24 -28.02 20.10 -13.95
C HIS A 24 -27.38 21.32 -14.64
N ALA A 25 -26.05 21.40 -14.70
CA ALA A 25 -25.36 22.49 -15.39
C ALA A 25 -25.62 22.51 -16.90
N LEU A 26 -25.84 21.34 -17.50
CA LEU A 26 -26.16 21.20 -18.92
C LEU A 26 -27.65 21.32 -19.23
N GLN A 27 -28.51 21.40 -18.20
CA GLN A 27 -29.96 21.37 -18.38
C GLN A 27 -30.44 22.51 -19.28
N GLU A 28 -30.01 23.75 -19.02
CA GLU A 28 -30.37 24.91 -19.86
C GLU A 28 -29.92 24.75 -21.31
N TRP A 29 -28.77 24.09 -21.54
CA TRP A 29 -28.26 23.85 -22.89
C TRP A 29 -29.07 22.77 -23.63
N PHE A 30 -29.48 21.71 -22.92
CA PHE A 30 -30.35 20.67 -23.46
C PHE A 30 -31.76 21.20 -23.76
N GLU A 31 -32.29 22.12 -22.95
CA GLU A 31 -33.63 22.70 -23.12
C GLU A 31 -33.70 23.77 -24.21
N ALA A 32 -32.54 24.30 -24.65
CA ALA A 32 -32.49 25.39 -25.63
C ALA A 32 -32.87 24.96 -27.07
N ASP A 33 -32.58 23.71 -27.45
CA ASP A 33 -32.83 23.19 -28.81
C ASP A 33 -32.90 21.64 -28.79
N ASP A 34 -33.85 21.05 -29.51
CA ASP A 34 -33.97 19.59 -29.69
C ASP A 34 -32.74 18.97 -30.40
N LEU A 35 -31.92 19.79 -31.04
CA LEU A 35 -30.65 19.40 -31.65
C LEU A 35 -29.49 19.34 -30.62
N CYS A 36 -29.62 19.94 -29.44
CA CYS A 36 -28.63 19.85 -28.37
C CYS A 36 -28.64 18.44 -27.76
N ARG A 37 -27.77 17.56 -28.25
CA ARG A 37 -27.64 16.18 -27.77
C ARG A 37 -26.20 15.79 -27.53
N ILE A 38 -25.96 14.94 -26.54
CA ILE A 38 -24.65 14.33 -26.28
C ILE A 38 -24.73 12.84 -26.57
N THR A 39 -23.83 12.36 -27.42
CA THR A 39 -23.69 10.92 -27.72
C THR A 39 -22.43 10.38 -27.06
N PHE A 40 -22.60 9.39 -26.18
CA PHE A 40 -21.48 8.67 -25.59
C PHE A 40 -21.08 7.52 -26.51
N ILE A 41 -19.89 7.62 -27.11
CA ILE A 41 -19.32 6.54 -27.93
C ILE A 41 -18.28 5.82 -27.06
N TYR A 42 -18.53 4.55 -26.75
CA TYR A 42 -17.56 3.73 -26.05
C TYR A 42 -16.50 3.23 -27.03
N VAL A 43 -15.23 3.48 -26.71
CA VAL A 43 -14.09 2.98 -27.48
C VAL A 43 -13.16 2.23 -26.53
N LEU A 44 -12.75 1.02 -26.93
CA LEU A 44 -11.83 0.21 -26.16
C LEU A 44 -10.46 0.88 -26.12
N SER A 45 -9.92 1.09 -24.92
CA SER A 45 -8.59 1.70 -24.72
C SER A 45 -7.45 0.91 -25.39
N ALA A 46 -7.64 -0.39 -25.59
CA ALA A 46 -6.69 -1.26 -26.28
C ALA A 46 -6.50 -0.91 -27.77
N LEU A 47 -7.45 -0.19 -28.39
CA LEU A 47 -7.37 0.19 -29.80
C LEU A 47 -6.40 1.35 -30.05
N GLN A 48 -5.93 2.03 -28.99
CA GLN A 48 -4.95 3.14 -29.05
C GLN A 48 -5.22 4.14 -30.18
N TRP A 49 -6.49 4.51 -30.37
CA TRP A 49 -6.88 5.33 -31.51
C TRP A 49 -6.39 6.77 -31.31
N ASP A 50 -5.49 7.24 -32.17
CA ASP A 50 -4.71 8.47 -31.96
C ASP A 50 -5.57 9.70 -31.65
N ILE A 51 -6.64 9.93 -32.42
CA ILE A 51 -7.52 11.09 -32.22
C ILE A 51 -8.26 11.04 -30.87
N HIS A 52 -8.61 9.84 -30.41
CA HIS A 52 -9.18 9.64 -29.07
C HIS A 52 -8.13 9.88 -27.98
N GLY A 53 -6.88 9.49 -28.20
CA GLY A 53 -5.79 9.77 -27.26
C GLY A 53 -5.58 11.27 -27.07
N VAL A 54 -5.57 12.04 -28.17
CA VAL A 54 -5.46 13.50 -28.14
C VAL A 54 -6.66 14.15 -27.45
N ALA A 55 -7.89 13.74 -27.81
CA ALA A 55 -9.10 14.26 -27.19
C ALA A 55 -9.19 13.91 -25.70
N HIS A 56 -8.83 12.67 -25.32
CA HIS A 56 -8.79 12.23 -23.93
C HIS A 56 -7.82 13.08 -23.12
N LYS A 57 -6.58 13.25 -23.62
CA LYS A 57 -5.57 14.08 -22.96
C LYS A 57 -6.07 15.52 -22.76
N TYR A 58 -6.58 16.14 -23.81
CA TYR A 58 -7.15 17.49 -23.77
C TYR A 58 -8.27 17.61 -22.72
N ILE A 59 -9.23 16.68 -22.70
CA ILE A 59 -10.35 16.68 -21.75
C ILE A 59 -9.87 16.45 -20.32
N THR A 60 -8.93 15.53 -20.09
CA THR A 60 -8.41 15.23 -18.74
C THR A 60 -7.55 16.36 -18.18
N GLU A 61 -6.92 17.17 -19.04
CA GLU A 61 -6.14 18.34 -18.64
C GLU A 61 -7.04 19.56 -18.39
N LEU A 62 -8.22 19.62 -19.00
CA LEU A 62 -9.18 20.71 -18.83
C LEU A 62 -9.85 20.66 -17.45
N LYS A 63 -9.55 21.65 -16.61
CA LYS A 63 -10.18 21.80 -15.29
C LYS A 63 -11.44 22.67 -15.40
N VAL A 64 -12.61 22.04 -15.55
CA VAL A 64 -13.90 22.72 -15.49
C VAL A 64 -14.41 22.74 -14.06
N ARG A 65 -14.74 23.92 -13.54
CA ARG A 65 -15.37 24.05 -12.21
C ARG A 65 -16.87 23.83 -12.37
N VAL A 66 -17.35 22.68 -11.93
CA VAL A 66 -18.79 22.41 -11.78
C VAL A 66 -19.16 22.73 -10.34
N GLU A 67 -20.20 23.54 -10.13
CA GLU A 67 -20.72 23.79 -8.78
C GLU A 67 -21.20 22.47 -8.18
N HIS A 68 -20.46 21.94 -7.21
CA HIS A 68 -20.84 20.73 -6.52
C HIS A 68 -21.87 21.02 -5.44
N ARG A 69 -23.01 20.31 -5.50
CA ARG A 69 -23.79 20.06 -4.28
C ARG A 69 -22.85 19.42 -3.26
N LYS A 70 -22.71 20.03 -2.08
CA LYS A 70 -21.87 19.50 -1.00
C LYS A 70 -22.26 18.05 -0.70
N THR A 71 -21.41 17.13 -1.08
CA THR A 71 -21.57 15.69 -0.78
C THR A 71 -21.04 15.34 0.60
N ASP A 72 -20.69 16.34 1.42
CA ASP A 72 -20.14 16.19 2.77
C ASP A 72 -21.02 15.31 3.70
N ASN A 73 -22.32 15.23 3.41
CA ASN A 73 -23.29 14.42 4.14
C ASN A 73 -23.65 13.10 3.44
N SER A 74 -23.08 12.80 2.27
CA SER A 74 -23.27 11.51 1.61
C SER A 74 -22.65 10.38 2.44
N ILE A 75 -23.24 9.18 2.39
CA ILE A 75 -22.72 8.00 3.12
C ILE A 75 -21.25 7.73 2.77
N ASP A 76 -20.86 7.94 1.51
CA ASP A 76 -19.47 7.74 1.09
C ASP A 76 -18.52 8.79 1.67
N ALA A 77 -18.93 10.07 1.71
CA ALA A 77 -18.14 11.10 2.37
C ALA A 77 -18.01 10.82 3.87
N LEU A 78 -19.09 10.40 4.53
CA LEU A 78 -19.07 9.99 5.94
C LEU A 78 -18.12 8.81 6.18
N ARG A 79 -18.20 7.75 5.34
CA ARG A 79 -17.29 6.60 5.38
C ARG A 79 -15.85 7.00 5.16
N SER A 80 -15.60 7.87 4.18
CA SER A 80 -14.25 8.37 3.88
C SER A 80 -13.68 9.15 5.06
N ARG A 81 -14.45 10.06 5.67
CA ARG A 81 -14.01 10.81 6.86
C ARG A 81 -13.73 9.89 8.04
N ALA A 82 -14.60 8.91 8.29
CA ALA A 82 -14.40 7.95 9.37
C ALA A 82 -13.12 7.12 9.13
N ALA A 83 -12.88 6.67 7.90
CA ALA A 83 -11.68 5.93 7.53
C ALA A 83 -10.41 6.76 7.71
N HIS A 84 -10.41 8.03 7.29
CA HIS A 84 -9.29 8.95 7.52
C HIS A 84 -9.02 9.16 9.01
N SER A 85 -10.07 9.40 9.81
CA SER A 85 -9.92 9.58 11.26
C SER A 85 -9.32 8.35 11.95
N VAL A 86 -9.74 7.15 11.55
CA VAL A 86 -9.17 5.90 12.08
C VAL A 86 -7.72 5.73 11.62
N LEU A 87 -7.41 6.01 10.35
CA LEU A 87 -6.05 5.95 9.83
C LEU A 87 -5.11 6.92 10.54
N ASP A 88 -5.54 8.15 10.77
CA ASP A 88 -4.74 9.18 11.47
C ASP A 88 -4.48 8.78 12.91
N SER A 89 -5.50 8.26 13.61
CA SER A 89 -5.37 7.72 14.96
C SER A 89 -4.42 6.52 15.00
N TRP A 90 -4.54 5.59 14.04
CA TRP A 90 -3.65 4.43 13.95
C TRP A 90 -2.21 4.85 13.66
N GLY A 91 -1.98 5.72 12.68
CA GLY A 91 -0.66 6.24 12.33
C GLY A 91 -0.01 7.00 13.49
N SER A 92 -0.79 7.75 14.26
CA SER A 92 -0.30 8.44 15.48
C SER A 92 0.11 7.44 16.56
N THR A 93 -0.71 6.41 16.80
CA THR A 93 -0.42 5.38 17.81
C THR A 93 0.76 4.50 17.38
N PHE A 94 0.88 4.24 16.08
CA PHE A 94 1.92 3.39 15.50
C PHE A 94 3.34 4.00 15.61
N GLN A 95 3.47 5.30 15.85
CA GLN A 95 4.76 5.94 16.11
C GLN A 95 5.39 5.49 17.44
N TYR A 96 4.58 5.00 18.40
CA TYR A 96 5.08 4.62 19.71
C TYR A 96 5.60 3.17 19.71
N PRO A 97 6.87 2.93 20.12
CA PRO A 97 7.45 1.60 20.24
C PRO A 97 6.65 0.64 21.13
N THR A 98 5.94 1.17 22.14
CA THR A 98 5.07 0.39 23.03
C THR A 98 3.87 -0.23 22.31
N TYR A 99 3.40 0.39 21.23
CA TYR A 99 2.31 -0.14 20.41
C TYR A 99 2.83 -1.04 19.29
N ARG A 100 3.81 -0.58 18.51
CA ARG A 100 4.32 -1.34 17.34
C ARG A 100 5.26 -2.50 17.71
N GLY A 101 5.87 -2.45 18.89
CA GLY A 101 6.93 -3.36 19.34
C GLY A 101 8.34 -2.77 19.19
N SER A 102 9.22 -3.05 20.16
CA SER A 102 10.61 -2.57 20.16
C SER A 102 11.48 -3.16 19.05
N GLU A 103 11.12 -4.35 18.57
CA GLU A 103 11.82 -5.06 17.49
C GLU A 103 11.18 -4.82 16.12
N PHE A 104 10.21 -3.91 16.01
CA PHE A 104 9.58 -3.60 14.74
C PHE A 104 10.57 -2.86 13.83
N LEU A 105 10.76 -3.34 12.60
CA LEU A 105 11.64 -2.71 11.64
C LEU A 105 10.98 -1.47 11.03
N GLU A 106 11.55 -0.30 11.34
CA GLU A 106 11.15 0.96 10.71
C GLU A 106 11.69 1.05 9.29
N LEU A 107 10.78 1.11 8.32
CA LEU A 107 11.09 1.37 6.91
C LEU A 107 10.63 2.78 6.54
N GLN A 108 11.18 3.31 5.46
CA GLN A 108 10.88 4.63 4.94
C GLN A 108 10.11 4.54 3.61
N GLN A 109 9.37 5.60 3.33
CA GLN A 109 8.82 5.92 2.02
C GLN A 109 9.86 6.67 1.18
N PRO A 110 9.71 6.77 -0.16
CA PRO A 110 10.67 7.48 -1.01
C PRO A 110 10.91 8.95 -0.63
N ASP A 111 9.94 9.60 0.03
CA ASP A 111 10.03 10.97 0.53
C ASP A 111 10.78 11.10 1.88
N GLY A 112 11.29 9.99 2.42
CA GLY A 112 12.03 9.93 3.68
C GLY A 112 11.16 9.78 4.93
N ARG A 113 9.83 9.84 4.82
CA ARG A 113 8.92 9.64 5.96
C ARG A 113 8.87 8.16 6.35
N LEU A 114 8.54 7.88 7.61
CA LEU A 114 8.30 6.50 8.04
C LEU A 114 7.15 5.87 7.25
N LEU A 115 7.30 4.60 6.91
CA LEU A 115 6.29 3.79 6.27
C LEU A 115 5.10 3.62 7.23
N GLN A 116 3.97 4.19 6.86
CA GLN A 116 2.76 4.15 7.67
C GLN A 116 1.88 2.96 7.29
N PRO A 117 1.16 2.37 8.26
CA PRO A 117 0.15 1.37 7.98
C PRO A 117 -0.96 1.93 7.07
N SER A 118 -1.51 1.08 6.20
CA SER A 118 -2.62 1.44 5.32
C SER A 118 -3.54 0.25 5.11
N TYR A 119 -4.85 0.50 5.06
CA TYR A 119 -5.86 -0.53 4.77
C TYR A 119 -6.17 -0.64 3.28
N LEU A 120 -5.76 0.33 2.46
CA LEU A 120 -6.11 0.39 1.05
C LEU A 120 -5.26 -0.61 0.25
N ASN A 121 -5.92 -1.54 -0.45
CA ASN A 121 -5.30 -2.52 -1.34
C ASN A 121 -4.12 -3.28 -0.72
N GLY A 122 -4.18 -3.55 0.59
CA GLY A 122 -3.11 -4.26 1.29
C GLY A 122 -1.87 -3.43 1.60
N GLY A 123 -1.94 -2.12 1.36
CA GLY A 123 -0.87 -1.17 1.63
C GLY A 123 0.39 -1.42 0.79
N PRO A 124 1.46 -0.66 1.10
CA PRO A 124 2.71 -0.77 0.36
C PRO A 124 3.36 -2.17 0.48
N TRP A 125 3.09 -2.91 1.56
CA TRP A 125 3.62 -4.27 1.77
C TRP A 125 3.06 -5.29 0.78
N LEU A 126 1.73 -5.42 0.66
CA LEU A 126 1.15 -6.38 -0.28
C LEU A 126 1.41 -5.99 -1.73
N SER A 127 1.49 -4.70 -2.06
CA SER A 127 1.89 -4.28 -3.40
C SER A 127 3.32 -4.70 -3.77
N THR A 128 4.21 -4.84 -2.79
CA THR A 128 5.63 -5.20 -3.03
C THR A 128 5.84 -6.71 -3.01
N PHE A 129 5.21 -7.42 -2.07
CA PHE A 129 5.50 -8.82 -1.75
C PHE A 129 4.35 -9.77 -2.04
N GLY A 130 3.18 -9.26 -2.44
CA GLY A 130 1.95 -10.05 -2.60
C GLY A 130 2.01 -11.12 -3.70
N HIS A 131 3.07 -11.13 -4.52
CA HIS A 131 3.28 -12.13 -5.56
C HIS A 131 3.95 -13.42 -5.04
N SER A 132 4.51 -13.42 -3.83
CA SER A 132 5.20 -14.59 -3.26
C SER A 132 4.86 -14.75 -1.78
N VAL A 133 4.14 -15.84 -1.46
CA VAL A 133 3.78 -16.18 -0.07
C VAL A 133 5.02 -16.36 0.79
N THR A 134 6.07 -17.00 0.24
CA THR A 134 7.32 -17.26 0.96
C THR A 134 8.04 -15.95 1.31
N GLU A 135 8.25 -15.07 0.33
CA GLU A 135 8.91 -13.78 0.56
C GLU A 135 8.09 -12.92 1.52
N PHE A 136 6.77 -12.85 1.32
CA PHE A 136 5.88 -12.11 2.21
C PHE A 136 5.98 -12.60 3.64
N THR A 137 6.01 -13.92 3.84
CA THR A 137 6.16 -14.53 5.17
C THR A 137 7.51 -14.15 5.81
N HIS A 138 8.61 -14.19 5.05
CA HIS A 138 9.93 -13.85 5.56
C HIS A 138 10.02 -12.36 5.92
N VAL A 139 9.42 -11.48 5.09
CA VAL A 139 9.32 -10.05 5.37
C VAL A 139 8.47 -9.77 6.60
N CYS A 140 7.29 -10.38 6.74
CA CYS A 140 6.45 -10.21 7.92
C CYS A 140 7.20 -10.58 9.19
N ARG A 141 7.92 -11.71 9.18
CA ARG A 141 8.76 -12.14 10.32
C ARG A 141 9.88 -11.15 10.61
N CYS A 142 10.58 -10.67 9.59
CA CYS A 142 11.62 -9.67 9.72
C CYS A 142 11.09 -8.36 10.33
N ILE A 143 10.04 -7.80 9.73
CA ILE A 143 9.47 -6.50 10.09
C ILE A 143 8.85 -6.53 11.48
N THR A 144 8.15 -7.61 11.84
CA THR A 144 7.49 -7.70 13.16
C THR A 144 8.40 -8.21 14.27
N GLY A 145 9.67 -8.51 13.99
CA GLY A 145 10.58 -9.12 14.97
C GLY A 145 10.19 -10.55 15.39
N HIS A 146 9.56 -11.30 14.49
CA HIS A 146 9.16 -12.72 14.68
C HIS A 146 9.97 -13.69 13.82
N ALA A 147 11.11 -13.25 13.28
CA ALA A 147 12.04 -14.15 12.62
C ALA A 147 12.59 -15.16 13.65
N PRO A 148 12.65 -16.46 13.34
CA PRO A 148 13.20 -17.49 14.22
C PRO A 148 14.74 -17.41 14.19
N ILE A 149 15.25 -16.39 14.89
CA ILE A 149 16.67 -16.04 14.99
C ILE A 149 17.03 -15.83 16.46
N GLY A 150 18.32 -15.68 16.76
CA GLY A 150 18.80 -15.56 18.14
C GLY A 150 18.08 -14.53 19.02
N ALA A 151 17.73 -13.36 18.48
CA ALA A 151 16.95 -12.35 19.22
C ALA A 151 15.55 -12.85 19.64
N TYR A 152 14.87 -13.59 18.75
CA TYR A 152 13.59 -14.22 19.02
C TYR A 152 13.73 -15.32 20.08
N TYR A 153 14.71 -16.21 19.93
CA TYR A 153 14.94 -17.30 20.89
C TYR A 153 15.22 -16.76 22.29
N ARG A 154 16.03 -15.69 22.40
CA ARG A 154 16.30 -15.02 23.67
C ARG A 154 15.03 -14.44 24.29
N ARG A 155 14.23 -13.74 23.48
CA ARG A 155 12.98 -13.08 23.94
C ARG A 155 11.99 -14.09 24.49
N PHE A 156 11.86 -15.23 23.82
CA PHE A 156 10.90 -16.28 24.18
C PHE A 156 11.49 -17.40 25.04
N LYS A 157 12.73 -17.26 25.52
CA LYS A 157 13.42 -18.24 26.37
C LYS A 157 13.48 -19.64 25.74
N ILE A 158 13.69 -19.70 24.44
CA ILE A 158 13.85 -20.95 23.68
C ILE A 158 15.32 -21.37 23.76
N ASN A 159 15.57 -22.65 24.06
CA ASN A 159 16.92 -23.20 24.19
C ASN A 159 17.56 -23.51 22.83
N GLU A 160 17.84 -22.46 22.08
CA GLU A 160 18.49 -22.50 20.76
C GLU A 160 19.67 -21.51 20.73
N PRO A 161 20.62 -21.66 19.78
CA PRO A 161 21.74 -20.73 19.66
C PRO A 161 21.29 -19.28 19.45
N HIS A 162 21.83 -18.37 20.27
CA HIS A 162 21.49 -16.94 20.21
C HIS A 162 22.44 -16.12 19.32
N GLY A 163 23.69 -16.59 19.16
CA GLY A 163 24.72 -15.90 18.40
C GLY A 163 24.59 -16.13 16.90
N CYS A 164 25.21 -15.26 16.10
CA CYS A 164 25.35 -15.47 14.67
C CYS A 164 26.66 -16.23 14.36
N THR A 165 26.65 -17.01 13.28
CA THR A 165 27.84 -17.70 12.74
C THR A 165 28.97 -16.75 12.34
N CYS A 166 28.66 -15.46 12.10
CA CYS A 166 29.68 -14.43 11.88
C CYS A 166 30.37 -13.96 13.18
N ARG A 167 30.08 -14.63 14.30
CA ARG A 167 30.56 -14.38 15.68
C ARG A 167 29.92 -13.19 16.40
N ALA A 168 28.84 -12.62 15.86
CA ALA A 168 28.05 -11.67 16.63
C ALA A 168 27.39 -12.36 17.83
N ALA A 169 27.49 -11.76 19.01
CA ALA A 169 26.96 -12.33 20.27
C ALA A 169 25.43 -12.54 20.23
N LEU A 170 24.72 -11.75 19.44
CA LEU A 170 23.29 -11.87 19.22
C LEU A 170 22.95 -11.73 17.74
N GLN A 171 22.19 -12.68 17.22
CA GLN A 171 21.60 -12.61 15.89
C GLN A 171 20.24 -11.90 15.93
N SER A 172 20.22 -10.59 15.62
CA SER A 172 19.00 -9.79 15.46
C SER A 172 18.71 -9.46 13.99
N CYS A 173 17.48 -9.01 13.67
CA CYS A 173 17.16 -8.50 12.33
C CYS A 173 18.09 -7.35 11.96
N GLN A 174 18.36 -6.43 12.90
CA GLN A 174 19.30 -5.34 12.69
C GLN A 174 20.72 -5.85 12.40
N HIS A 175 21.19 -6.85 13.15
CA HIS A 175 22.49 -7.45 12.85
C HIS A 175 22.52 -8.06 11.43
N ILE A 176 21.51 -8.85 11.08
CA ILE A 176 21.43 -9.53 9.78
C ILE A 176 21.41 -8.53 8.61
N LEU A 177 20.61 -7.46 8.72
CA LEU A 177 20.40 -6.50 7.63
C LEU A 177 21.55 -5.49 7.49
N PHE A 178 22.19 -5.10 8.60
CA PHE A 178 23.13 -3.97 8.61
C PHE A 178 24.59 -4.37 8.92
N CYS A 179 24.86 -5.51 9.57
CA CYS A 179 26.19 -5.79 10.13
C CYS A 179 26.75 -7.18 9.81
N CYS A 180 25.93 -8.11 9.33
CA CYS A 180 26.32 -9.51 9.23
C CYS A 180 27.29 -9.75 8.06
N ARG A 181 28.52 -10.17 8.38
CA ARG A 181 29.55 -10.50 7.39
C ARG A 181 29.21 -11.70 6.51
N ASN A 182 28.33 -12.58 6.99
CA ASN A 182 27.93 -13.78 6.28
C ASN A 182 26.73 -13.54 5.35
N ARG A 183 26.21 -12.30 5.26
CA ARG A 183 25.04 -11.99 4.43
C ARG A 183 25.38 -10.93 3.43
N TYR A 184 25.02 -11.20 2.18
CA TYR A 184 25.25 -10.27 1.10
C TYR A 184 24.22 -9.15 1.19
N SER A 185 24.69 -7.92 1.31
CA SER A 185 23.84 -6.73 1.25
C SER A 185 24.56 -5.70 0.38
N VAL A 186 23.92 -5.30 -0.71
CA VAL A 186 24.44 -4.24 -1.60
C VAL A 186 24.34 -2.89 -0.89
N HIS A 187 23.26 -2.68 -0.15
CA HIS A 187 22.93 -1.42 0.53
C HIS A 187 22.16 -1.66 1.82
N TYR A 188 22.29 -0.72 2.76
CA TYR A 188 21.47 -0.70 3.97
C TYR A 188 19.98 -0.55 3.62
N PRO A 189 19.14 -1.55 3.97
CA PRO A 189 17.75 -1.54 3.54
C PRO A 189 16.96 -0.50 4.32
N ARG A 190 16.52 0.54 3.61
CA ARG A 190 15.68 1.63 4.16
C ARG A 190 14.26 1.56 3.63
N PHE A 191 14.06 1.01 2.44
CA PHE A 191 12.78 0.92 1.75
C PHE A 191 12.33 -0.54 1.59
N LEU A 192 11.04 -0.78 1.39
CA LEU A 192 10.52 -2.16 1.13
C LEU A 192 11.24 -2.84 -0.05
N ARG A 193 11.52 -2.10 -1.12
CA ARG A 193 12.26 -2.61 -2.29
C ARG A 193 13.68 -3.08 -1.94
N ASP A 194 14.30 -2.51 -0.92
CA ASP A 194 15.63 -2.89 -0.50
C ASP A 194 15.58 -4.22 0.26
N ILE A 195 14.55 -4.41 1.09
CA ILE A 195 14.27 -5.70 1.75
C ILE A 195 13.98 -6.77 0.71
N ALA A 196 13.18 -6.46 -0.32
CA ALA A 196 12.93 -7.39 -1.43
C ALA A 196 14.23 -7.78 -2.14
N SER A 197 15.07 -6.79 -2.42
CA SER A 197 16.38 -7.04 -3.04
C SER A 197 17.28 -7.89 -2.14
N PHE A 198 17.31 -7.62 -0.83
CA PHE A 198 18.06 -8.40 0.15
C PHE A 198 17.60 -9.86 0.20
N LEU A 199 16.29 -10.11 0.20
CA LEU A 199 15.74 -11.47 0.18
C LEU A 199 16.05 -12.21 -1.11
N LYS A 200 16.14 -11.51 -2.25
CA LYS A 200 16.56 -12.13 -3.52
C LYS A 200 17.96 -12.74 -3.44
N TYR A 201 18.89 -12.09 -2.72
CA TYR A 201 20.25 -12.61 -2.50
C TYR A 201 20.37 -13.54 -1.29
N ASN A 202 19.40 -13.51 -0.37
CA ASN A 202 19.41 -14.30 0.86
C ASN A 202 18.05 -15.02 1.03
N PRO A 203 17.63 -15.89 0.10
CA PRO A 203 16.23 -16.33 -0.03
C PRO A 203 15.68 -17.08 1.19
N THR A 204 16.56 -17.70 1.98
CA THR A 204 16.15 -18.49 3.15
C THR A 204 16.04 -17.63 4.40
N VAL A 205 16.67 -16.47 4.47
CA VAL A 205 16.78 -15.67 5.71
C VAL A 205 15.40 -15.31 6.29
N PHE A 206 15.29 -15.32 7.62
CA PHE A 206 14.04 -15.13 8.37
C PHE A 206 12.99 -16.25 8.19
N GLY A 207 13.31 -17.33 7.46
CA GLY A 207 12.54 -18.58 7.43
C GLY A 207 12.79 -19.46 8.67
N PHE A 208 11.96 -20.48 8.92
CA PHE A 208 12.22 -21.45 10.02
C PHE A 208 13.36 -22.43 9.72
N ASN A 209 13.64 -22.70 8.45
CA ASN A 209 14.61 -23.70 8.01
C ASN A 209 15.84 -23.07 7.36
N TRP A 210 16.20 -21.85 7.77
CA TRP A 210 17.29 -21.12 7.16
C TRP A 210 18.61 -21.48 7.83
N ASP A 211 19.62 -21.81 7.02
CA ASP A 211 20.94 -22.10 7.54
C ASP A 211 21.63 -20.78 7.99
N PRO A 212 21.95 -20.63 9.29
CA PRO A 212 22.69 -19.47 9.78
C PRO A 212 24.08 -19.35 9.16
N SER A 213 24.66 -20.41 8.57
CA SER A 213 25.97 -20.39 7.90
C SER A 213 25.98 -19.54 6.63
N GLY A 214 24.84 -19.41 5.93
CA GLY A 214 24.71 -18.62 4.70
C GLY A 214 25.20 -19.30 3.43
N VAL A 215 25.43 -20.61 3.45
CA VAL A 215 25.93 -21.33 2.27
C VAL A 215 24.86 -22.28 1.72
N ARG A 216 24.38 -21.97 0.52
CA ARG A 216 24.23 -22.95 -0.57
C ARG A 216 24.79 -22.33 -1.83
#